data_AF-A0A2G1W293-F1
#
_entry.id   AF-A0A2G1W293-F1
#
_cell.length_a   1.000
_cell.length_b   1.000
_cell.length_c   1.000
_cell.angle_alpha   90.00
_cell.angle_beta   90.00
_cell.angle_gamma   90.00
#
_symmetry.space_group_name_H-M   'P 1'
#
loop_
_entity.id
_entity.type
_entity.pdbx_description
1 polymer ?
#
loop_
_entity_poly.entity_id
_entity_poly.type
_entity_poly.pdbx_seq_one_letter_code
_entity_poly.pdbx_strand_id
1 'polypeptide(L)'
;MKFPPKHERLLTKGLFKSLSDKENNLAIYDVKFPVETPLENYISPDRIVEVLPFAVNGAGDIWGYLVAKLPEAPVTLFYHDDTIAEEQASDIESFFVLQLIRDAIYGTNETHPGVPKGETREHILRMCDLLRPMFSPTSMQHLLDLKNTVEQAPENYNIHPLDEQSGEQLIKSLQPQNQIFDTYDWQDF
;
A
#
# COMPACT_ATOMS: atom_id res chain seq x y z
N MET A 1 1.94 16.37 16.10
CA MET A 1 1.25 15.07 15.94
C MET A 1 2.24 14.06 15.37
N LYS A 2 2.10 12.76 15.60
CA LYS A 2 3.09 11.74 15.19
C LYS A 2 2.43 10.68 14.32
N PHE A 3 3.20 10.13 13.38
CA PHE A 3 2.77 8.97 12.59
C PHE A 3 2.58 7.73 13.47
N PRO A 4 1.83 6.71 13.01
CA PRO A 4 1.77 5.42 13.68
C PRO A 4 3.18 4.83 13.90
N PRO A 5 3.44 4.12 15.01
CA PRO A 5 4.78 3.64 15.35
C PRO A 5 5.47 2.79 14.26
N LYS A 6 4.70 1.94 13.54
CA LYS A 6 5.23 1.15 12.42
C LYS A 6 5.69 2.05 11.28
N HIS A 7 4.95 3.11 10.97
CA HIS A 7 5.32 4.10 9.96
C HIS A 7 6.59 4.84 10.36
N GLU A 8 6.68 5.38 11.58
CA GLU A 8 7.89 6.08 12.07
C GLU A 8 9.14 5.20 11.99
N ARG A 9 9.00 3.91 12.32
CA ARG A 9 10.08 2.94 12.20
C ARG A 9 10.54 2.76 10.75
N LEU A 10 9.62 2.63 9.81
CA LEU A 10 9.94 2.46 8.39
C LEU A 10 10.56 3.72 7.79
N LEU A 11 10.11 4.91 8.19
CA LEU A 11 10.76 6.18 7.84
C LEU A 11 12.24 6.18 8.30
N THR A 12 12.49 5.78 9.55
CA THR A 12 13.85 5.72 10.11
C THR A 12 14.74 4.72 9.35
N LYS A 13 14.15 3.64 8.84
CA LYS A 13 14.84 2.66 7.99
C LYS A 13 15.02 3.10 6.53
N GLY A 14 14.54 4.28 6.16
CA GLY A 14 14.68 4.84 4.82
C GLY A 14 13.77 4.22 3.77
N LEU A 15 12.62 3.64 4.16
CA LEU A 15 11.71 2.95 3.25
C LEU A 15 11.35 3.80 2.03
N PHE A 16 10.77 4.97 2.25
CA PHE A 16 10.31 5.83 1.14
C PHE A 16 11.47 6.32 0.27
N LYS A 17 12.65 6.55 0.86
CA LYS A 17 13.87 6.84 0.07
C LYS A 17 14.21 5.67 -0.86
N SER A 18 14.14 4.44 -0.39
CA SER A 18 14.40 3.25 -1.21
C SER A 18 13.34 3.01 -2.29
N LEU A 19 12.09 3.37 -2.01
CA LEU A 19 10.96 3.26 -2.96
C LEU A 19 10.99 4.35 -4.04
N SER A 20 11.53 5.53 -3.74
CA SER A 20 11.67 6.66 -4.69
C SER A 20 12.73 6.44 -5.77
N ASP A 21 13.51 5.35 -5.69
CA ASP A 21 14.43 4.98 -6.76
C ASP A 21 13.63 4.57 -8.00
N LYS A 22 13.99 5.12 -9.18
CA LYS A 22 13.26 4.96 -10.45
C LYS A 22 13.06 3.51 -10.85
N GLU A 23 13.87 2.62 -10.30
CA GLU A 23 13.79 1.19 -10.57
C GLU A 23 12.69 0.51 -9.74
N ASN A 24 12.29 1.03 -8.57
CA ASN A 24 11.47 0.33 -7.58
C ASN A 24 9.96 0.65 -7.60
N ASN A 25 9.48 1.46 -8.55
CA ASN A 25 8.11 2.01 -8.69
C ASN A 25 6.97 1.10 -8.18
N LEU A 26 6.62 1.22 -6.90
CA LEU A 26 5.23 1.00 -6.47
C LEU A 26 4.46 2.26 -6.88
N ALA A 27 3.20 2.15 -7.31
CA ALA A 27 2.28 3.24 -7.65
C ALA A 27 1.93 4.18 -6.48
N ILE A 28 2.80 4.25 -5.50
CA ILE A 28 2.82 5.15 -4.36
C ILE A 28 3.74 6.27 -4.81
N TYR A 29 3.19 7.21 -5.57
CA TYR A 29 3.92 8.34 -6.11
C TYR A 29 4.38 9.22 -4.95
N ASP A 30 5.70 9.34 -4.84
CA ASP A 30 6.38 10.26 -3.95
C ASP A 30 5.96 11.68 -4.30
N VAL A 31 5.03 12.24 -3.52
CA VAL A 31 4.76 13.69 -3.53
C VAL A 31 5.94 14.37 -2.87
N LYS A 32 7.11 14.42 -3.55
CA LYS A 32 8.34 15.12 -3.13
C LYS A 32 8.35 15.38 -1.62
N PHE A 33 8.42 14.32 -0.85
CA PHE A 33 8.06 14.39 0.56
C PHE A 33 8.99 15.35 1.32
N PRO A 34 8.52 16.46 1.89
CA PRO A 34 9.14 16.92 3.12
C PRO A 34 8.70 15.93 4.21
N VAL A 35 9.65 15.56 5.07
CA VAL A 35 9.48 14.70 6.26
C VAL A 35 8.47 15.28 7.29
N GLU A 36 7.82 16.39 6.93
CA GLU A 36 6.76 17.12 7.61
C GLU A 36 5.57 17.21 6.64
N THR A 37 4.84 16.12 6.43
CA THR A 37 3.64 16.17 5.58
C THR A 37 2.59 17.06 6.25
N PRO A 38 2.06 18.09 5.58
CA PRO A 38 1.04 18.93 6.17
C PRO A 38 -0.20 18.11 6.46
N LEU A 39 -0.89 18.50 7.54
CA LEU A 39 -2.22 18.01 7.80
C LEU A 39 -3.15 18.53 6.70
N GLU A 40 -3.94 17.64 6.11
CA GLU A 40 -4.96 18.01 5.14
C GLU A 40 -6.35 17.82 5.73
N ASN A 41 -7.26 18.72 5.36
CA ASN A 41 -8.64 18.66 5.77
C ASN A 41 -9.47 18.18 4.59
N TYR A 42 -10.12 17.04 4.77
CA TYR A 42 -11.09 16.49 3.83
C TYR A 42 -12.50 16.81 4.33
N ILE A 43 -13.42 17.11 3.41
CA ILE A 43 -14.78 17.54 3.76
C ILE A 43 -15.76 16.41 3.44
N SER A 44 -16.52 15.97 4.45
CA SER A 44 -17.72 15.14 4.36
C SER A 44 -18.97 16.01 4.37
N PRO A 45 -20.12 15.49 3.88
CA PRO A 45 -21.42 16.14 4.05
C PRO A 45 -21.74 16.55 5.49
N ASP A 46 -21.22 15.84 6.51
CA ASP A 46 -21.54 16.07 7.92
C ASP A 46 -20.34 16.51 8.80
N ARG A 47 -19.10 16.48 8.29
CA ARG A 47 -17.90 16.82 9.09
C ARG A 47 -16.67 17.12 8.25
N ILE A 48 -15.73 17.85 8.84
CA ILE A 48 -14.36 17.93 8.34
C ILE A 48 -13.57 16.81 9.01
N VAL A 49 -12.81 16.04 8.22
CA VAL A 49 -11.87 15.04 8.74
C VAL A 49 -10.43 15.48 8.49
N GLU A 50 -9.63 15.33 9.54
CA GLU A 50 -8.20 15.61 9.51
C GLU A 50 -7.47 14.35 9.05
N VAL A 51 -6.67 14.50 7.99
CA VAL A 51 -5.89 13.43 7.37
C VAL A 51 -4.41 13.75 7.53
N LEU A 52 -3.65 12.74 7.94
CA LEU A 52 -2.20 12.77 7.90
C LEU A 52 -1.75 12.01 6.64
N PRO A 53 -1.55 12.71 5.50
CA PRO A 53 -1.18 12.07 4.24
C PRO A 53 0.23 11.47 4.33
N PHE A 54 0.43 10.39 3.57
CA PHE A 54 1.77 9.85 3.36
C PHE A 54 2.14 9.38 1.96
N ALA A 55 1.23 9.42 1.00
CA ALA A 55 1.56 9.29 -0.43
C ALA A 55 0.37 9.73 -1.28
N VAL A 56 0.58 9.86 -2.60
CA VAL A 56 -0.51 9.93 -3.57
C VAL A 56 -0.39 8.82 -4.60
N ASN A 57 -1.49 8.49 -5.27
CA ASN A 57 -1.43 7.72 -6.51
C ASN A 57 -1.35 8.64 -7.75
N GLY A 58 -1.25 8.05 -8.95
CA GLY A 58 -1.17 8.79 -10.20
C GLY A 58 -2.45 9.54 -10.60
N ALA A 59 -3.58 9.28 -9.92
CA ALA A 59 -4.85 9.96 -10.10
C ALA A 59 -5.02 11.16 -9.14
N GLY A 60 -4.13 11.33 -8.17
CA GLY A 60 -4.21 12.40 -7.16
C GLY A 60 -4.89 11.97 -5.85
N ASP A 61 -5.35 10.72 -5.73
CA ASP A 61 -5.89 10.19 -4.48
C ASP A 61 -4.80 10.08 -3.42
N ILE A 62 -5.17 10.31 -2.17
CA ILE A 62 -4.25 10.35 -1.04
C ILE A 62 -4.27 9.02 -0.27
N TRP A 63 -3.09 8.47 -0.05
CA TRP A 63 -2.85 7.48 0.99
C TRP A 63 -2.54 8.19 2.30
N GLY A 64 -3.29 7.91 3.36
CA GLY A 64 -3.13 8.63 4.62
C GLY A 64 -3.68 7.88 5.82
N TYR A 65 -3.61 8.56 6.96
CA TYR A 65 -4.24 8.12 8.21
C TYR A 65 -5.31 9.12 8.64
N LEU A 66 -6.48 8.61 9.06
CA LEU A 66 -7.43 9.42 9.81
C LEU A 66 -6.83 9.79 11.17
N VAL A 67 -6.64 11.09 11.41
CA VAL A 67 -6.06 11.60 12.66
C VAL A 67 -6.82 11.14 13.89
N ALA A 68 -8.15 11.10 13.80
CA ALA A 68 -9.02 10.67 14.89
C ALA A 68 -8.79 9.20 15.33
N LYS A 69 -8.12 8.38 14.51
CA LYS A 69 -7.82 6.97 14.80
C LYS A 69 -6.36 6.74 15.22
N LEU A 70 -5.53 7.78 15.28
CA LEU A 70 -4.14 7.66 15.73
C LEU A 70 -4.09 7.28 17.23
N PRO A 71 -3.12 6.43 17.65
CA PRO A 71 -1.93 5.98 16.91
C PRO A 71 -2.08 4.65 16.16
N GLU A 72 -3.21 3.96 16.28
CA GLU A 72 -3.48 2.63 15.72
C GLU A 72 -4.29 2.71 14.41
N ALA A 73 -4.07 3.78 13.64
CA ALA A 73 -4.86 4.08 12.46
C ALA A 73 -4.52 3.13 11.29
N PRO A 74 -5.54 2.57 10.62
CA PRO A 74 -5.35 1.84 9.37
C PRO A 74 -4.88 2.78 8.25
N VAL A 75 -4.28 2.21 7.22
CA VAL A 75 -3.99 2.92 5.98
C VAL A 75 -5.29 3.08 5.21
N THR A 76 -5.62 4.32 4.88
CA THR A 76 -6.85 4.70 4.18
C THR A 76 -6.51 5.36 2.84
N LEU A 77 -7.24 4.99 1.79
CA LEU A 77 -7.27 5.71 0.52
C LEU A 77 -8.37 6.77 0.60
N PHE A 78 -8.02 8.02 0.35
CA PHE A 78 -8.94 9.14 0.25
C PHE A 78 -9.00 9.54 -1.21
N TYR A 79 -10.15 9.34 -1.84
CA TYR A 79 -10.32 9.68 -3.24
C TYR A 79 -10.35 11.21 -3.39
N HIS A 80 -9.73 11.73 -4.45
CA HIS A 80 -9.64 13.19 -4.68
C HIS A 80 -10.92 13.74 -5.30
N ASP A 81 -11.38 13.06 -6.35
CA ASP A 81 -12.61 13.34 -7.10
C ASP A 81 -13.76 12.45 -6.62
N ASP A 82 -13.58 11.78 -5.49
CA ASP A 82 -14.70 11.23 -4.79
C ASP A 82 -14.50 11.56 -3.35
N THR A 83 -15.54 12.08 -2.81
CA THR A 83 -15.89 11.98 -1.45
C THR A 83 -16.11 10.53 -1.03
N ILE A 84 -15.10 9.67 -1.11
CA ILE A 84 -15.06 8.33 -0.52
C ILE A 84 -13.73 8.17 0.19
N ALA A 85 -13.74 7.45 1.30
CA ALA A 85 -12.50 7.00 1.94
C ALA A 85 -12.63 5.53 2.28
N GLU A 86 -11.60 4.76 1.95
CA GLU A 86 -11.60 3.30 2.12
C GLU A 86 -10.40 2.87 2.94
N GLU A 87 -10.64 2.15 4.02
CA GLU A 87 -9.56 1.47 4.72
C GLU A 87 -9.03 0.32 3.85
N GLN A 88 -7.73 0.32 3.61
CA GLN A 88 -7.09 -0.59 2.67
C GLN A 88 -6.17 -1.59 3.38
N ALA A 89 -5.66 -1.23 4.57
CA ALA A 89 -4.88 -2.14 5.40
C ALA A 89 -4.89 -1.72 6.88
N SER A 90 -4.72 -2.70 7.76
CA SER A 90 -4.60 -2.49 9.21
C SER A 90 -3.40 -1.63 9.62
N ASP A 91 -2.32 -1.67 8.84
CA ASP A 91 -1.12 -0.88 9.05
C ASP A 91 -0.29 -0.80 7.76
N ILE A 92 0.76 0.02 7.80
CA ILE A 92 1.61 0.30 6.63
C ILE A 92 2.37 -0.92 6.10
N GLU A 93 2.76 -1.88 6.94
CA GLU A 93 3.45 -3.08 6.44
C GLU A 93 2.47 -3.99 5.72
N SER A 94 1.30 -4.20 6.32
CA SER A 94 0.20 -4.95 5.71
C SER A 94 -0.22 -4.31 4.38
N PHE A 95 -0.26 -2.98 4.31
CA PHE A 95 -0.53 -2.24 3.08
C PHE A 95 0.45 -2.61 1.97
N PHE A 96 1.76 -2.53 2.22
CA PHE A 96 2.76 -2.87 1.20
C PHE A 96 2.68 -4.34 0.75
N VAL A 97 2.46 -5.28 1.67
CA VAL A 97 2.30 -6.68 1.28
C VAL A 97 1.04 -6.87 0.43
N LEU A 98 -0.09 -6.24 0.81
CA LEU A 98 -1.34 -6.32 0.05
C LEU A 98 -1.19 -5.73 -1.36
N GLN A 99 -0.48 -4.61 -1.52
CA GLN A 99 -0.20 -4.04 -2.83
C GLN A 99 0.60 -5.01 -3.70
N LEU A 100 1.66 -5.63 -3.16
CA LEU A 100 2.44 -6.62 -3.91
C LEU A 100 1.62 -7.86 -4.29
N ILE A 101 0.70 -8.31 -3.43
CA ILE A 101 -0.21 -9.42 -3.77
C ILE A 101 -1.15 -9.01 -4.90
N ARG A 102 -1.76 -7.81 -4.82
CA ARG A 102 -2.64 -7.29 -5.87
C ARG A 102 -1.92 -7.15 -7.20
N ASP A 103 -0.69 -6.65 -7.19
CA ASP A 103 0.18 -6.57 -8.36
C ASP A 103 0.49 -7.96 -8.94
N ALA A 104 0.71 -8.96 -8.08
CA ALA A 104 0.94 -10.34 -8.52
C ALA A 104 -0.30 -10.98 -9.18
N ILE A 105 -1.51 -10.59 -8.78
CA ILE A 105 -2.77 -11.09 -9.35
C ILE A 105 -3.12 -10.34 -10.63
N TYR A 106 -3.14 -9.01 -10.59
CA TYR A 106 -3.71 -8.16 -11.64
C TYR A 106 -2.66 -7.56 -12.58
N GLY A 107 -1.38 -7.73 -12.26
CA GLY A 107 -0.28 -7.11 -13.00
C GLY A 107 -0.13 -5.62 -12.68
N THR A 108 1.06 -5.08 -12.93
CA THR A 108 1.42 -3.69 -12.60
C THR A 108 0.91 -2.65 -13.62
N ASN A 109 0.28 -3.08 -14.71
CA ASN A 109 0.19 -2.30 -15.97
C ASN A 109 -0.92 -1.24 -16.03
N GLU A 110 -1.81 -1.15 -15.05
CA GLU A 110 -2.90 -0.15 -15.03
C GLU A 110 -2.69 0.93 -13.97
N THR A 111 -1.99 0.62 -12.89
CA THR A 111 -1.83 1.52 -11.75
C THR A 111 -0.38 1.94 -11.47
N HIS A 112 0.65 1.26 -12.03
CA HIS A 112 2.08 1.50 -11.72
C HIS A 112 2.87 2.02 -12.95
N PRO A 113 2.74 3.31 -13.32
CA PRO A 113 3.65 3.96 -14.25
C PRO A 113 5.12 3.71 -13.90
N GLY A 114 5.82 2.99 -14.78
CA GLY A 114 7.25 2.74 -14.68
C GLY A 114 7.67 1.27 -14.56
N VAL A 115 6.72 0.32 -14.43
CA VAL A 115 7.02 -1.11 -14.58
C VAL A 115 6.70 -1.55 -16.02
N PRO A 116 7.67 -2.08 -16.79
CA PRO A 116 7.41 -2.57 -18.14
C PRO A 116 6.41 -3.74 -18.18
N LYS A 117 5.60 -3.80 -19.25
CA LYS A 117 4.67 -4.90 -19.47
C LYS A 117 5.45 -6.22 -19.55
N GLY A 118 5.12 -7.18 -18.68
CA GLY A 118 5.79 -8.48 -18.64
C GLY A 118 6.88 -8.61 -17.58
N GLU A 119 7.14 -7.57 -16.78
CA GLU A 119 8.14 -7.59 -15.70
C GLU A 119 7.51 -7.65 -14.29
N THR A 120 6.20 -7.92 -14.17
CA THR A 120 5.50 -8.01 -12.87
C THR A 120 6.22 -8.98 -11.93
N ARG A 121 6.55 -10.18 -12.42
CA ARG A 121 7.25 -11.19 -11.60
C ARG A 121 8.56 -10.66 -11.01
N GLU A 122 9.43 -10.11 -11.86
CA GLU A 122 10.73 -9.58 -11.43
C GLU A 122 10.57 -8.41 -10.47
N HIS A 123 9.60 -7.54 -10.74
CA HIS A 123 9.24 -6.43 -9.86
C HIS A 123 8.87 -6.93 -8.46
N ILE A 124 7.93 -7.88 -8.35
CA ILE A 124 7.51 -8.44 -7.05
C ILE A 124 8.69 -9.05 -6.29
N LEU A 125 9.50 -9.87 -6.96
CA LEU A 125 10.65 -10.53 -6.33
C LEU A 125 11.66 -9.53 -5.77
N ARG A 126 11.99 -8.50 -6.56
CA ARG A 126 12.90 -7.43 -6.13
C ARG A 126 12.31 -6.65 -4.95
N MET A 127 11.02 -6.35 -4.98
CA MET A 127 10.34 -5.63 -3.89
C MET A 127 10.32 -6.43 -2.59
N CYS A 128 10.05 -7.74 -2.67
CA CYS A 128 10.15 -8.62 -1.50
C CYS A 128 11.55 -8.56 -0.87
N ASP A 129 12.62 -8.60 -1.67
CA ASP A 129 13.99 -8.51 -1.16
C ASP A 129 14.33 -7.14 -0.57
N LEU A 130 13.83 -6.05 -1.18
CA LEU A 130 14.02 -4.69 -0.70
C LEU A 130 13.34 -4.46 0.67
N LEU A 131 12.10 -4.93 0.82
CA LEU A 131 11.28 -4.68 2.00
C LEU A 131 11.63 -5.59 3.18
N ARG A 132 12.12 -6.81 2.90
CA ARG A 132 12.47 -7.83 3.91
C ARG A 132 13.29 -7.30 5.10
N PRO A 133 14.42 -6.57 4.94
CA PRO A 133 15.19 -6.06 6.09
C PRO A 133 14.46 -4.95 6.88
N MET A 134 13.40 -4.37 6.32
CA MET A 134 12.66 -3.27 6.93
C MET A 134 11.51 -3.75 7.82
N PHE A 135 10.85 -4.84 7.43
CA PHE A 135 9.58 -5.25 8.01
C PHE A 135 9.71 -5.92 9.38
N SER A 136 8.59 -6.03 10.09
CA SER A 136 8.50 -6.84 11.32
C SER A 136 8.62 -8.34 11.00
N PRO A 137 8.95 -9.22 11.96
CA PRO A 137 9.03 -10.66 11.70
C PRO A 137 7.76 -11.26 11.07
N THR A 138 6.58 -10.80 11.49
CA THR A 138 5.29 -11.25 10.94
C THR A 138 5.13 -10.82 9.48
N SER A 139 5.28 -9.52 9.17
CA SER A 139 5.17 -9.02 7.81
C SER A 139 6.28 -9.55 6.89
N MET A 140 7.46 -9.83 7.44
CA MET A 140 8.55 -10.51 6.74
C MET A 140 8.15 -11.93 6.32
N GLN A 141 7.46 -12.68 7.18
CA GLN A 141 6.99 -14.02 6.81
C GLN A 141 6.02 -13.95 5.63
N HIS A 142 5.07 -13.01 5.64
CA HIS A 142 4.16 -12.83 4.52
C HIS A 142 4.87 -12.44 3.20
N LEU A 143 5.93 -11.62 3.26
CA LEU A 143 6.78 -11.34 2.09
C LEU A 143 7.51 -12.58 1.57
N LEU A 144 8.00 -13.44 2.47
CA LEU A 144 8.66 -14.69 2.09
C LEU A 144 7.67 -15.67 1.46
N ASP A 145 6.47 -15.78 2.02
CA ASP A 145 5.41 -16.64 1.47
C ASP A 145 5.04 -16.18 0.05
N LEU A 146 4.79 -14.88 -0.14
CA LEU A 146 4.55 -14.30 -1.47
C LEU A 146 5.71 -14.57 -2.43
N LYS A 147 6.95 -14.31 -2.00
CA LYS A 147 8.15 -14.53 -2.81
C LYS A 147 8.25 -15.99 -3.27
N ASN A 148 8.10 -16.94 -2.35
CA ASN A 148 8.17 -18.36 -2.66
C ASN A 148 7.08 -18.77 -3.66
N THR A 149 5.85 -18.26 -3.51
CA THR A 149 4.76 -18.55 -4.44
C THR A 149 5.05 -18.01 -5.84
N VAL A 150 5.53 -16.77 -5.94
CA VAL A 150 5.90 -16.14 -7.22
C VAL A 150 7.10 -16.85 -7.87
N GLU A 151 8.09 -17.30 -7.10
CA GLU A 151 9.24 -18.06 -7.62
C GLU A 151 8.84 -19.43 -8.18
N GLN A 152 7.82 -20.07 -7.59
CA GLN A 152 7.32 -21.37 -8.03
C GLN A 152 6.30 -21.27 -9.18
N ALA A 153 5.79 -20.07 -9.47
CA ALA A 153 4.86 -19.86 -10.57
C ALA A 153 5.51 -20.25 -11.92
N PRO A 154 4.76 -20.84 -12.87
CA PRO A 154 5.30 -21.19 -14.18
C PRO A 154 5.85 -19.97 -14.94
N GLU A 155 6.90 -20.15 -15.74
CA GLU A 155 7.58 -19.04 -16.45
C GLU A 155 6.69 -18.24 -17.41
N ASN A 156 5.59 -18.84 -17.90
CA ASN A 156 4.61 -18.14 -18.74
C ASN A 156 3.69 -17.18 -17.95
N TYR A 157 3.82 -17.10 -16.64
CA TYR A 157 3.04 -16.22 -15.75
C TYR A 157 3.85 -14.98 -15.35
N ASN A 158 4.49 -14.31 -16.31
CA ASN A 158 5.32 -13.13 -16.02
C ASN A 158 4.52 -11.85 -15.74
N ILE A 159 3.26 -11.78 -16.23
CA ILE A 159 2.37 -10.62 -16.04
C ILE A 159 1.49 -10.81 -14.81
N HIS A 160 1.01 -12.03 -14.58
CA HIS A 160 0.14 -12.41 -13.46
C HIS A 160 0.73 -13.63 -12.75
N PRO A 161 1.82 -13.47 -11.97
CA PRO A 161 2.52 -14.58 -11.33
C PRO A 161 1.72 -15.30 -10.25
N LEU A 162 0.54 -14.80 -9.88
CA LEU A 162 -0.33 -15.39 -8.88
C LEU A 162 -1.75 -15.51 -9.44
N ASP A 163 -2.34 -16.69 -9.31
CA ASP A 163 -3.78 -16.84 -9.58
C ASP A 163 -4.60 -16.19 -8.46
N GLU A 164 -5.83 -15.78 -8.80
CA GLU A 164 -6.71 -15.07 -7.87
C GLU A 164 -7.00 -15.86 -6.58
N GLN A 165 -7.16 -17.19 -6.67
CA GLN A 165 -7.45 -18.02 -5.51
C GLN A 165 -6.28 -18.05 -4.53
N SER A 166 -5.06 -18.27 -5.02
CA SER A 166 -3.84 -18.23 -4.19
C SER A 166 -3.62 -16.83 -3.60
N GLY A 167 -3.89 -15.78 -4.39
CA GLY A 167 -3.83 -14.39 -3.93
C GLY A 167 -4.80 -14.08 -2.81
N GLU A 168 -6.07 -14.47 -2.94
CA GLU A 168 -7.06 -14.28 -1.88
C GLU A 168 -6.68 -15.01 -0.59
N GLN A 169 -6.06 -16.18 -0.66
CA GLN A 169 -5.61 -16.90 0.52
C GLN A 169 -4.52 -16.12 1.28
N LEU A 170 -3.56 -15.54 0.56
CA LEU A 170 -2.54 -14.68 1.16
C LEU A 170 -3.17 -13.41 1.76
N ILE A 171 -4.11 -12.77 1.07
CA ILE A 171 -4.85 -11.60 1.59
C ILE A 171 -5.58 -11.94 2.89
N LYS A 172 -6.29 -13.07 2.93
CA LYS A 172 -7.00 -13.54 4.13
C LYS A 172 -6.07 -13.80 5.30
N SER A 173 -4.81 -14.16 5.06
CA SER A 173 -3.80 -14.33 6.12
C SER A 173 -3.30 -13.01 6.73
N LEU A 174 -3.42 -11.90 5.99
CA LEU A 174 -2.97 -10.56 6.40
C LEU A 174 -4.05 -9.77 7.13
N GLN A 175 -5.31 -10.04 6.82
CA GLN A 175 -6.44 -9.37 7.45
C GLN A 175 -6.75 -10.03 8.80
N PRO A 176 -6.77 -9.28 9.91
CA PRO A 176 -7.30 -9.79 11.17
C PRO A 176 -8.73 -10.32 10.94
N GLN A 177 -8.99 -11.55 11.40
CA GLN A 177 -10.36 -12.06 11.44
C GLN A 177 -11.19 -11.06 12.26
N ASN A 178 -12.20 -10.46 11.63
CA ASN A 178 -13.13 -9.44 12.15
C ASN A 178 -12.78 -7.95 11.91
N GLN A 179 -11.84 -7.62 11.02
CA GLN A 179 -11.69 -6.22 10.60
C GLN A 179 -12.73 -5.89 9.52
N ILE A 180 -13.73 -5.09 9.90
CA ILE A 180 -14.65 -4.47 8.94
C ILE A 180 -13.90 -3.28 8.36
N PHE A 181 -13.53 -3.36 7.07
CA PHE A 181 -13.06 -2.20 6.35
C PHE A 181 -14.26 -1.30 6.11
N ASP A 182 -14.25 -0.14 6.77
CA ASP A 182 -15.27 0.86 6.56
C ASP A 182 -15.04 1.53 5.20
N THR A 183 -16.08 1.56 4.37
CA THR A 183 -16.21 2.52 3.27
C THR A 183 -17.01 3.69 3.80
N TYR A 184 -16.47 4.88 3.67
CA TYR A 184 -17.17 6.11 4.00
C TYR A 184 -17.72 6.69 2.69
N ASP A 185 -19.04 6.93 2.60
CA ASP A 185 -19.70 7.68 1.52
C ASP A 185 -19.63 9.18 1.81
N TRP A 186 -19.43 9.98 0.78
CA TRP A 186 -19.45 11.43 0.85
C TRP A 186 -19.90 11.94 -0.58
N GLN A 187 -20.14 13.24 -0.84
CA GLN A 187 -20.54 13.73 -2.18
C GLN A 187 -19.73 14.94 -2.71
N ASP A 188 -19.31 14.89 -3.98
CA ASP A 188 -18.70 15.98 -4.76
C ASP A 188 -19.61 17.21 -4.93
N PHE A 189 -19.00 18.39 -5.06
CA PHE A 189 -19.66 19.64 -5.46
C PHE A 189 -19.76 19.81 -6.98
#